data_AF-A0A519VQI3-F1
#
_entry.id   AF-A0A519VQI3-F1
#
_cell.length_a   1.000
_cell.length_b   1.000
_cell.length_c   1.000
_cell.angle_alpha   90.00
_cell.angle_beta   90.00
_cell.angle_gamma   90.00
#
_symmetry.space_group_name_H-M   'P 1'
#
loop_
_entity.id
_entity.type
_entity.pdbx_description
1 polymer ?
#
loop_
_entity_poly.entity_id
_entity_poly.type
_entity_poly.pdbx_seq_one_letter_code
_entity_poly.pdbx_strand_id
1 'polypeptide(L)'
;MEINLLLRLLIAHLLTDFILQPKSWVADREERQGKSPKLYIHVFLTAAVAYILSGLYTNWIIPVVIFCSHLLIDYLKSKTDKNRFTYFIIDQAAHIAVITILWLSIEQKWQ
;
A
#
# COMPACT_ATOMS: atom_id res chain seq x y z
N MET A 1 -21.35 10.61 -11.35
CA MET A 1 -20.55 10.88 -10.12
C MET A 1 -19.34 9.98 -10.20
N GLU A 2 -18.29 10.44 -10.89
CA GLU A 2 -17.05 9.67 -11.01
C GLU A 2 -16.43 9.55 -9.62
N ILE A 3 -16.14 8.32 -9.17
CA ILE A 3 -15.41 8.10 -7.93
C ILE A 3 -14.01 8.72 -8.12
N ASN A 4 -13.62 9.67 -7.26
CA ASN A 4 -12.31 10.34 -7.30
C ASN A 4 -11.17 9.31 -7.19
N LEU A 5 -10.08 9.49 -7.94
CA LEU A 5 -8.88 8.63 -7.92
C LEU A 5 -8.37 8.35 -6.50
N LEU A 6 -8.33 9.38 -5.65
CA LEU A 6 -7.94 9.26 -4.23
C LEU A 6 -8.77 8.20 -3.52
N LEU A 7 -10.10 8.24 -3.68
CA LEU A 7 -11.00 7.29 -3.04
C LEU A 7 -10.79 5.87 -3.58
N ARG A 8 -10.55 5.70 -4.88
CA ARG A 8 -10.26 4.38 -5.48
C ARG A 8 -8.96 3.78 -4.93
N LEU A 9 -7.91 4.61 -4.80
CA LEU A 9 -6.62 4.18 -4.23
C LEU A 9 -6.72 3.86 -2.74
N LEU A 10 -7.50 4.64 -1.98
CA LEU A 10 -7.78 4.34 -0.57
C LEU A 10 -8.55 3.03 -0.42
N ILE A 11 -9.55 2.76 -1.27
CA ILE A 11 -10.27 1.49 -1.26
C ILE A 11 -9.32 0.34 -1.58
N ALA A 12 -8.45 0.49 -2.59
CA ALA A 12 -7.46 -0.53 -2.93
C ALA A 12 -6.59 -0.89 -1.72
N HIS A 13 -6.05 0.12 -1.03
CA HIS A 13 -5.26 -0.03 0.18
C HIS A 13 -6.02 -0.75 1.30
N LEU A 14 -7.24 -0.31 1.61
CA LEU A 14 -8.04 -0.91 2.68
C LEU A 14 -8.41 -2.37 2.37
N LEU A 15 -8.75 -2.67 1.11
CA LEU A 15 -9.04 -4.03 0.68
C LEU A 15 -7.82 -4.92 0.86
N THR A 16 -6.64 -4.45 0.44
CA THR A 16 -5.44 -5.29 0.43
C THR A 16 -4.87 -5.51 1.82
N ASP A 17 -4.85 -4.48 2.67
CA ASP A 17 -4.22 -4.53 4.00
C ASP A 17 -5.10 -5.19 5.05
N PHE A 18 -6.43 -5.11 4.93
CA PHE A 18 -7.35 -5.64 5.94
C PHE A 18 -8.13 -6.87 5.50
N ILE A 19 -8.52 -6.96 4.23
CA ILE A 19 -9.35 -8.07 3.73
C ILE A 19 -8.49 -9.14 3.09
N LEU A 20 -7.53 -8.74 2.24
CA LEU A 20 -6.72 -9.66 1.43
C LEU A 20 -5.35 -9.97 2.04
N GLN A 21 -5.04 -9.47 3.24
CA GLN A 21 -3.83 -9.81 3.99
C GLN A 21 -4.19 -10.70 5.20
N PRO A 22 -4.08 -12.03 5.07
CA PRO A 22 -4.30 -12.95 6.18
C PRO A 22 -3.34 -12.67 7.34
N LYS A 23 -3.80 -12.87 8.59
CA LYS A 23 -2.95 -12.74 9.79
C LYS A 23 -1.70 -13.64 9.75
N SER A 24 -1.77 -14.78 9.07
CA SER A 24 -0.61 -15.67 8.89
C SER A 24 0.50 -15.05 8.04
N TRP A 25 0.17 -14.15 7.12
CA TRP A 25 1.17 -13.42 6.32
C TRP A 25 1.87 -12.38 7.17
N VAL A 26 1.13 -11.69 8.03
CA VAL A 26 1.69 -10.75 9.01
C VAL A 26 2.64 -11.47 9.96
N ALA A 27 2.24 -12.63 10.49
CA ALA A 27 3.09 -13.44 11.36
C ALA A 27 4.39 -13.90 10.66
N ASP A 28 4.30 -14.42 9.43
CA ASP A 28 5.48 -14.82 8.64
C ASP A 28 6.40 -13.61 8.34
N ARG A 29 5.82 -12.44 8.07
CA ARG A 29 6.57 -11.18 7.88
C ARG A 29 7.24 -10.70 9.17
N GLU A 30 6.57 -10.77 10.31
CA GLU A 30 7.18 -10.40 11.60
C GLU A 30 8.36 -11.32 11.96
N GLU A 31 8.26 -12.62 11.66
CA GLU A 31 9.32 -13.59 11.94
C GLU A 31 10.50 -13.49 10.94
N ARG A 32 10.21 -13.35 9.65
CA ARG A 32 11.22 -13.48 8.57
C ARG A 32 11.60 -12.16 7.92
N GLN A 33 10.89 -11.08 8.22
CA GLN A 33 11.13 -9.73 7.69
C GLN A 33 11.23 -9.75 6.15
N GLY A 34 12.30 -9.19 5.57
CA GLY A 34 12.54 -9.19 4.13
C GLY A 34 12.76 -10.58 3.51
N LYS A 35 12.88 -11.65 4.31
CA LYS A 35 12.92 -13.02 3.80
C LYS A 35 11.52 -13.65 3.66
N SER A 36 10.47 -12.97 4.11
CA SER A 36 9.09 -13.44 3.98
C SER A 36 8.62 -13.33 2.52
N PRO A 37 8.29 -14.44 1.84
CA PRO A 37 7.67 -14.37 0.53
C PRO A 37 6.28 -13.70 0.58
N LYS A 38 5.62 -13.76 1.74
CA LYS A 38 4.28 -13.19 1.94
C LYS A 38 4.27 -11.67 1.88
N LEU A 39 5.36 -11.01 2.29
CA LEU A 39 5.56 -9.58 2.10
C LEU A 39 5.46 -9.20 0.61
N TYR A 40 6.22 -9.88 -0.26
CA TYR A 40 6.24 -9.58 -1.69
C TYR A 40 4.91 -9.90 -2.38
N ILE A 41 4.26 -11.01 -2.00
CA ILE A 41 2.93 -11.35 -2.51
C ILE A 41 1.91 -10.27 -2.14
N HIS A 42 1.93 -9.81 -0.89
CA HIS A 42 1.04 -8.75 -0.42
C HIS A 42 1.26 -7.46 -1.19
N VAL A 43 2.51 -6.97 -1.28
CA VAL A 43 2.81 -5.71 -1.99
C VAL A 43 2.43 -5.79 -3.46
N PHE A 44 2.71 -6.91 -4.13
CA PHE A 44 2.31 -7.11 -5.52
C PHE A 44 0.79 -7.07 -5.68
N LEU A 45 0.06 -7.73 -4.78
CA LEU A 45 -1.39 -7.69 -4.76
C LEU A 45 -1.91 -6.26 -4.55
N THR A 46 -1.32 -5.49 -3.63
CA THR A 46 -1.71 -4.11 -3.37
C THR A 46 -1.50 -3.22 -4.59
N ALA A 47 -0.34 -3.31 -5.24
CA ALA A 47 -0.06 -2.56 -6.47
C ALA A 47 -1.01 -2.95 -7.63
N ALA A 48 -1.31 -4.24 -7.78
CA ALA A 48 -2.21 -4.73 -8.81
C ALA A 48 -3.65 -4.24 -8.58
N VAL A 49 -4.18 -4.37 -7.36
CA VAL A 49 -5.52 -3.89 -7.01
C VAL A 49 -5.61 -2.37 -7.16
N ALA A 50 -4.59 -1.61 -6.71
CA ALA A 50 -4.54 -0.17 -6.87
C ALA A 50 -4.56 0.25 -8.35
N TYR A 51 -3.82 -0.42 -9.21
CA TYR A 51 -3.79 -0.12 -10.64
C TYR A 51 -5.11 -0.48 -11.33
N ILE A 52 -5.70 -1.63 -11.02
CA ILE A 52 -7.02 -2.03 -11.53
C ILE A 52 -8.08 -1.01 -11.12
N LEU A 53 -8.16 -0.67 -9.83
CA LEU A 53 -9.15 0.27 -9.34
C LEU A 53 -8.88 1.71 -9.77
N SER A 54 -7.63 2.09 -10.08
CA SER A 54 -7.33 3.43 -10.58
C SER A 54 -8.06 3.75 -11.89
N GLY A 55 -8.23 2.74 -12.76
CA GLY A 55 -8.78 2.91 -14.11
C GLY A 55 -7.88 3.69 -15.07
N LEU A 56 -6.66 4.07 -14.65
CA LEU A 56 -5.71 4.86 -15.44
C LEU A 56 -4.60 3.96 -16.02
N TYR A 57 -4.99 3.06 -16.94
CA TYR A 57 -4.10 2.01 -17.45
C TYR A 57 -2.90 2.52 -18.27
N THR A 58 -2.91 3.77 -18.71
CA THR A 58 -1.72 4.36 -19.36
C THR A 58 -0.69 4.87 -18.35
N ASN A 59 -1.07 5.02 -17.08
CA ASN A 59 -0.23 5.63 -16.05
C ASN A 59 0.44 4.57 -15.16
N TRP A 60 1.56 4.03 -15.65
CA TRP A 60 2.38 3.03 -14.95
C TRP A 60 3.04 3.55 -13.66
N ILE A 61 3.04 4.87 -13.44
CA ILE A 61 3.58 5.46 -12.20
C ILE A 61 2.75 4.99 -11.00
N ILE A 62 1.45 4.78 -11.16
CA ILE A 62 0.56 4.36 -10.07
C ILE A 62 1.00 3.03 -9.44
N PRO A 63 1.05 1.90 -10.17
CA PRO A 63 1.46 0.62 -9.57
C PRO A 63 2.90 0.65 -9.08
N VAL A 64 3.82 1.34 -9.78
CA VAL A 64 5.23 1.38 -9.40
C VAL A 64 5.44 2.12 -8.07
N VAL A 65 4.82 3.29 -7.91
CA VAL A 65 4.94 4.07 -6.68
C VAL A 65 4.31 3.31 -5.52
N ILE A 66 3.08 2.79 -5.70
CA ILE A 66 2.39 2.00 -4.66
C ILE A 66 3.21 0.77 -4.27
N PHE A 67 3.75 0.03 -5.24
CA PHE A 67 4.59 -1.14 -4.96
C PHE A 67 5.83 -0.77 -4.13
N CYS A 68 6.61 0.19 -4.60
CA CYS A 68 7.87 0.57 -3.95
C CYS A 68 7.64 1.16 -2.55
N SER A 69 6.63 2.02 -2.39
CA SER A 69 6.35 2.64 -1.11
C SER A 69 5.80 1.63 -0.10
N HIS A 70 4.86 0.77 -0.52
CA HIS A 70 4.22 -0.20 0.36
C HIS A 70 5.25 -1.22 0.84
N LEU A 71 6.10 -1.73 -0.07
CA LEU A 71 7.21 -2.59 0.29
C LEU A 71 8.15 -1.96 1.33
N LEU A 72 8.52 -0.70 1.12
CA LEU A 72 9.41 0.01 2.03
C LEU A 72 8.77 0.17 3.43
N ILE A 73 7.52 0.62 3.49
CA ILE A 73 6.82 0.87 4.75
C ILE A 73 6.64 -0.45 5.52
N ASP A 74 6.11 -1.49 4.87
CA ASP A 74 5.91 -2.80 5.49
C ASP A 74 7.21 -3.46 5.95
N TYR A 75 8.28 -3.31 5.17
CA TYR A 75 9.60 -3.80 5.54
C TYR A 75 10.16 -3.08 6.78
N LEU A 76 10.05 -1.76 6.83
CA LEU A 76 10.49 -0.98 8.00
C LEU A 76 9.67 -1.32 9.24
N LYS A 77 8.35 -1.51 9.09
CA LYS A 77 7.47 -1.98 10.16
C LYS A 77 7.90 -3.34 10.70
N SER A 78 8.28 -4.28 9.83
CA SER A 78 8.72 -5.63 10.23
C SER A 78 9.99 -5.67 11.10
N LYS A 79 10.78 -4.59 11.09
CA LYS A 79 12.00 -4.47 11.91
C LYS A 79 11.77 -3.92 13.32
N THR A 80 10.53 -3.56 13.64
CA THR A 80 10.24 -2.85 14.87
C THR A 80 9.68 -3.78 15.95
N ASP A 81 10.40 -3.91 17.07
CA ASP A 81 10.02 -4.75 18.22
C ASP A 81 9.18 -4.05 19.31
N LYS A 82 8.67 -2.83 19.07
CA LYS A 82 8.06 -2.00 20.14
C LYS A 82 6.67 -1.46 19.76
N ASN A 83 5.80 -1.38 20.76
CA ASN A 83 4.43 -0.81 20.76
C ASN A 83 3.62 -1.00 19.46
N ARG A 84 2.96 -2.17 19.35
CA ARG A 84 2.17 -2.56 18.16
C ARG A 84 1.14 -1.51 17.71
N PHE A 85 0.49 -0.80 18.64
CA PHE A 85 -0.56 0.16 18.28
C PHE A 85 0.02 1.43 17.65
N THR A 86 1.06 2.02 18.26
CA THR A 86 1.69 3.22 17.72
C THR A 86 2.25 2.99 16.31
N TYR A 87 2.94 1.86 16.09
CA TYR A 87 3.47 1.54 14.78
C TYR A 87 2.39 1.20 13.75
N PHE A 88 1.27 0.63 14.17
CA PHE A 88 0.10 0.48 13.29
C PHE A 88 -0.43 1.84 12.82
N ILE A 89 -0.54 2.84 13.71
CA ILE A 89 -1.01 4.18 13.32
C ILE A 89 -0.01 4.87 12.38
N ILE A 90 1.28 4.81 12.69
CA ILE A 90 2.35 5.39 11.85
C ILE A 90 2.33 4.74 10.45
N ASP A 91 2.17 3.42 10.40
CA ASP A 91 2.08 2.64 9.17
C ASP A 91 0.90 3.06 8.29
N GLN A 92 -0.32 3.12 8.84
CA GLN A 92 -1.48 3.59 8.07
C GLN A 92 -1.31 5.04 7.61
N ALA A 93 -0.74 5.92 8.45
CA ALA A 93 -0.49 7.30 8.09
C ALA A 93 0.51 7.43 6.94
N ALA A 94 1.58 6.64 6.94
CA ALA A 94 2.57 6.62 5.87
C ALA A 94 1.96 6.18 4.54
N HIS A 95 1.14 5.13 4.53
CA HIS A 95 0.45 4.68 3.32
C HIS A 95 -0.53 5.74 2.77
N ILE A 96 -1.33 6.35 3.64
CA ILE A 96 -2.27 7.42 3.25
C ILE A 96 -1.52 8.64 2.71
N ALA A 97 -0.39 9.00 3.32
CA ALA A 97 0.44 10.11 2.84
C ALA A 97 0.95 9.84 1.41
N VAL A 98 1.47 8.65 1.13
CA VAL A 98 1.91 8.27 -0.22
C VAL A 98 0.77 8.33 -1.23
N ILE A 99 -0.40 7.76 -0.89
CA ILE A 99 -1.58 7.79 -1.76
C ILE A 99 -1.99 9.23 -2.06
N THR A 100 -1.97 10.11 -1.06
CA THR A 100 -2.35 11.53 -1.20
C THR A 100 -1.35 12.28 -2.09
N ILE A 101 -0.05 12.10 -1.86
CA ILE A 101 1.01 12.72 -2.68
C ILE A 101 0.93 12.24 -4.13
N LEU A 102 0.74 10.94 -4.33
CA LEU A 102 0.58 10.35 -5.67
C LEU A 102 -0.63 10.92 -6.39
N TRP A 103 -1.77 11.01 -5.69
CA TRP A 103 -2.99 11.62 -6.23
C TRP A 103 -2.76 13.09 -6.62
N LEU A 104 -2.22 13.93 -5.73
CA LEU A 104 -1.91 15.33 -6.02
C LEU A 104 -0.97 15.49 -7.23
N SER A 105 0.05 14.63 -7.33
CA SER A 105 1.03 14.65 -8.43
C SER A 105 0.43 14.26 -9.77
N ILE A 106 -0.63 13.45 -9.77
CA ILE A 106 -1.35 13.07 -10.99
C ILE A 106 -2.36 14.16 -11.33
N GLU A 107 -3.14 14.66 -10.37
CA GLU A 107 -4.16 15.68 -10.63
C GLU A 107 -3.57 16.97 -11.20
N GLN A 108 -2.41 17.42 -10.70
CA GLN A 108 -1.69 18.56 -11.29
C GLN A 108 -1.24 18.35 -12.74
N LYS A 109 -1.08 17.10 -13.19
CA LYS A 109 -0.72 16.81 -14.60
C LYS A 109 -1.91 16.82 -15.55
N TRP A 110 -3.14 16.77 -15.02
CA TRP A 110 -4.37 16.70 -15.82
C TRP A 110 -5.23 17.97 -15.71
N GLN A 111 -4.75 19.01 -15.02
CA GLN A 111 -5.24 20.39 -15.14
C GLN A 111 -4.36 21.16 -16.12
#